data_AF-A0A4S9Y2D8-F1
#
_entry.id   AF-A0A4S9Y2D8-F1
#
_cell.length_a   1.000
_cell.length_b   1.000
_cell.length_c   1.000
_cell.angle_alpha   90.00
_cell.angle_beta   90.00
_cell.angle_gamma   90.00
#
_symmetry.space_group_name_H-M   'P 1'
#
loop_
_entity.id
_entity.type
_entity.pdbx_description
1 polymer ?
#
loop_
_entity_poly.entity_id
_entity_poly.type
_entity_poly.pdbx_seq_one_letter_code
_entity_poly.pdbx_strand_id
1 'polypeptide(L)'
;IEGIKQTIVFGAGKRCAPNQPHTIACYTVPVSPVPDDIYGANTDTIIGHNKYTSNRQRYINSGYIIGPAKDMRVMFKKAWEKAQSWPEVSEWDNGSGGSGFMYHGSDQAAFAAMFGEQQYQREVMRRHHASTWTSRYRRLMLESPAISIEGTQIGDILNPPFTHETMRPLEDPRSCEFGMGMDYFSDLGHQTMNSGEDAAWLRYDDPREVFLNKTRQGRNDFDCQYRGDFKVPADMKLYDERQFLPRNRTWEQVNLYTNL
;
A
#
# COMPACT_ATOMS: atom_id res chain seq x y z
N ILE A 1 -11.12 -13.81 21.01
CA ILE A 1 -12.05 -12.93 20.28
C ILE A 1 -11.34 -12.59 18.98
N GLU A 2 -11.73 -13.26 17.90
CA GLU A 2 -11.21 -13.27 16.51
C GLU A 2 -9.72 -13.51 16.22
N GLY A 3 -8.78 -13.20 17.10
CA GLY A 3 -7.36 -13.53 16.89
C GLY A 3 -6.68 -12.77 15.74
N ILE A 4 -7.25 -11.64 15.32
CA ILE A 4 -6.68 -10.73 14.31
C ILE A 4 -5.33 -10.21 14.81
N LYS A 5 -4.30 -10.31 13.96
CA LYS A 5 -2.95 -9.81 14.25
C LYS A 5 -2.37 -9.11 13.03
N GLN A 6 -1.36 -8.29 13.23
CA GLN A 6 -0.56 -7.74 12.15
C GLN A 6 0.91 -7.98 12.49
N THR A 7 1.50 -9.00 11.88
CA THR A 7 2.88 -9.44 12.14
C THR A 7 3.76 -9.38 10.90
N ILE A 8 3.16 -9.26 9.72
CA ILE A 8 3.84 -9.13 8.43
C ILE A 8 3.46 -7.78 7.83
N VAL A 9 4.46 -7.00 7.45
CA VAL A 9 4.30 -5.68 6.83
C VAL A 9 4.75 -5.76 5.37
N PHE A 10 3.86 -5.39 4.47
CA PHE A 10 4.10 -5.22 3.03
C PHE A 10 4.28 -3.75 2.69
N GLY A 11 4.96 -3.47 1.57
CA GLY A 11 4.93 -2.14 0.98
C GLY A 11 3.53 -1.75 0.53
N ALA A 12 3.23 -0.44 0.60
CA ALA A 12 2.00 0.13 0.06
C ALA A 12 2.23 0.83 -1.27
N GLY A 13 1.44 0.47 -2.28
CA GLY A 13 1.41 1.08 -3.61
C GLY A 13 0.09 1.80 -3.89
N LYS A 14 0.13 2.66 -4.91
CA LYS A 14 -1.01 3.51 -5.36
C LYS A 14 -1.92 2.85 -6.40
N ARG A 15 -1.48 1.74 -6.98
CA ARG A 15 -2.18 1.02 -8.04
C ARG A 15 -2.51 -0.39 -7.56
N CYS A 16 -3.77 -0.82 -7.76
CA CYS A 16 -4.09 -2.23 -7.69
C CYS A 16 -3.55 -2.89 -8.95
N ALA A 17 -2.45 -3.63 -8.82
CA ALA A 17 -1.82 -4.35 -9.91
C ALA A 17 -1.29 -5.69 -9.42
N PRO A 18 -1.26 -6.72 -10.28
CA PRO A 18 -1.82 -6.72 -11.64
C PRO A 18 -3.35 -6.86 -11.69
N ASN A 19 -3.99 -6.96 -10.53
CA ASN A 19 -5.41 -7.26 -10.41
C ASN A 19 -6.33 -6.15 -10.93
N GLN A 20 -7.54 -6.55 -11.31
CA GLN A 20 -8.56 -5.62 -11.79
C GLN A 20 -9.37 -5.01 -10.62
N PRO A 21 -9.82 -3.74 -10.73
CA PRO A 21 -10.59 -3.06 -9.69
C PRO A 21 -11.75 -3.85 -9.09
N HIS A 22 -12.43 -4.69 -9.89
CA HIS A 22 -13.58 -5.49 -9.50
C HIS A 22 -13.25 -6.81 -8.79
N THR A 23 -11.97 -7.13 -8.59
CA THR A 23 -11.52 -8.36 -7.91
C THR A 23 -11.39 -8.17 -6.41
N ILE A 24 -11.48 -9.27 -5.65
CA ILE A 24 -11.32 -9.28 -4.19
C ILE A 24 -10.00 -8.64 -3.78
N ALA A 25 -8.94 -8.78 -4.60
CA ALA A 25 -7.64 -8.17 -4.36
C ALA A 25 -7.65 -6.63 -4.30
N CYS A 26 -8.67 -5.98 -4.88
CA CYS A 26 -8.74 -4.52 -5.01
C CYS A 26 -9.87 -3.91 -4.20
N TYR A 27 -11.11 -4.39 -4.34
CA TYR A 27 -12.28 -3.71 -3.80
C TYR A 27 -12.46 -3.86 -2.29
N THR A 28 -11.84 -4.87 -1.68
CA THR A 28 -11.92 -5.12 -0.23
C THR A 28 -10.79 -4.44 0.56
N VAL A 29 -9.82 -3.84 -0.14
CA VAL A 29 -8.70 -3.13 0.48
C VAL A 29 -9.23 -1.90 1.23
N PRO A 30 -8.92 -1.73 2.53
CA PRO A 30 -9.43 -0.62 3.32
C PRO A 30 -8.91 0.74 2.81
N VAL A 31 -9.57 1.81 3.27
CA VAL A 31 -9.13 3.18 3.02
C VAL A 31 -7.73 3.40 3.59
N SER A 32 -6.91 4.15 2.86
CA SER A 32 -5.58 4.54 3.33
C SER A 32 -5.69 5.42 4.58
N PRO A 33 -4.89 5.19 5.64
CA PRO A 33 -4.81 6.08 6.79
C PRO A 33 -4.00 7.35 6.50
N VAL A 34 -3.41 7.47 5.30
CA VAL A 34 -2.74 8.69 4.84
C VAL A 34 -3.76 9.83 4.72
N PRO A 35 -3.41 11.09 5.08
CA PRO A 35 -4.33 12.23 5.03
C PRO A 35 -5.09 12.34 3.71
N ASP A 36 -6.39 12.61 3.78
CA ASP A 36 -7.29 12.71 2.63
C ASP A 36 -7.09 13.98 1.79
N ASP A 37 -6.22 14.87 2.26
CA ASP A 37 -5.77 16.09 1.59
C ASP A 37 -4.27 16.05 1.27
N ILE A 38 -3.61 14.88 1.31
CA ILE A 38 -2.16 14.79 1.03
C ILE A 38 -1.80 15.28 -0.38
N TYR A 39 -2.74 15.23 -1.34
CA TYR A 39 -2.63 15.83 -2.66
C TYR A 39 -3.49 17.10 -2.88
N GLY A 40 -3.91 17.75 -1.79
CA GLY A 40 -4.91 18.81 -1.82
C GLY A 40 -6.22 18.34 -2.45
N ALA A 41 -6.82 19.17 -3.30
CA ALA A 41 -8.04 18.82 -4.04
C ALA A 41 -7.85 17.69 -5.07
N ASN A 42 -6.61 17.32 -5.40
CA ASN A 42 -6.30 16.26 -6.36
C ASN A 42 -6.21 14.87 -5.71
N THR A 43 -6.32 14.76 -4.38
CA THR A 43 -6.22 13.48 -3.67
C THR A 43 -7.24 12.46 -4.15
N ASP A 44 -6.78 11.25 -4.46
CA ASP A 44 -7.56 10.14 -5.02
C ASP A 44 -8.31 10.48 -6.32
N THR A 45 -7.75 11.41 -7.12
CA THR A 45 -8.23 11.75 -8.46
C THR A 45 -7.29 11.23 -9.55
N ILE A 46 -7.74 11.31 -10.81
CA ILE A 46 -6.94 10.96 -11.99
C ILE A 46 -5.97 12.08 -12.41
N ILE A 47 -5.92 13.18 -11.68
CA ILE A 47 -5.05 14.33 -11.97
C ILE A 47 -3.64 14.02 -11.48
N GLY A 48 -2.63 14.38 -12.27
CA GLY A 48 -1.21 14.16 -11.94
C GLY A 48 -0.40 13.75 -13.17
N HIS A 49 0.84 13.31 -12.95
CA HIS A 49 1.72 12.84 -14.04
C HIS A 49 1.18 11.57 -14.72
N ASN A 50 0.47 10.73 -13.96
CA ASN A 50 -0.33 9.64 -14.46
C ASN A 50 -1.58 9.47 -13.59
N LYS A 51 -2.51 8.61 -14.02
CA LYS A 51 -3.81 8.41 -13.35
C LYS A 51 -3.74 7.85 -11.91
N TYR A 52 -2.55 7.48 -11.43
CA TYR A 52 -2.30 6.96 -10.09
C TYR A 52 -1.45 7.91 -9.24
N THR A 53 -0.88 8.98 -9.81
CA THR A 53 0.08 9.84 -9.12
C THR A 53 -0.53 10.49 -7.88
N SER A 54 -1.79 10.92 -7.93
CA SER A 54 -2.45 11.55 -6.78
C SER A 54 -3.31 10.58 -5.96
N ASN A 55 -3.17 9.27 -6.16
CA ASN A 55 -3.82 8.30 -5.28
C ASN A 55 -3.01 8.11 -4.00
N ARG A 56 -3.70 7.98 -2.88
CA ARG A 56 -3.08 7.49 -1.65
C ARG A 56 -2.74 6.02 -1.79
N GLN A 57 -1.56 5.65 -1.28
CA GLN A 57 -1.12 4.27 -1.24
C GLN A 57 -2.03 3.45 -0.33
N ARG A 58 -2.49 2.30 -0.83
CA ARG A 58 -3.30 1.34 -0.06
C ARG A 58 -3.21 -0.09 -0.54
N TYR A 59 -2.75 -0.31 -1.77
CA TYR A 59 -2.67 -1.63 -2.37
C TYR A 59 -1.35 -2.30 -1.98
N ILE A 60 -1.37 -3.62 -1.79
CA ILE A 60 -0.14 -4.38 -1.57
C ILE A 60 0.88 -4.10 -2.66
N ASN A 61 2.13 -4.02 -2.27
CA ASN A 61 3.29 -4.16 -3.13
C ASN A 61 4.19 -5.26 -2.56
N SER A 62 4.54 -6.26 -3.39
CA SER A 62 5.35 -7.42 -3.01
C SER A 62 6.86 -7.17 -3.05
N GLY A 63 7.31 -5.99 -3.47
CA GLY A 63 8.72 -5.64 -3.62
C GLY A 63 9.52 -5.64 -2.32
N TYR A 64 8.86 -5.48 -1.17
CA TYR A 64 9.44 -5.84 0.12
C TYR A 64 8.39 -6.33 1.10
N ILE A 65 8.82 -7.23 1.98
CA ILE A 65 7.99 -7.88 2.98
C ILE A 65 8.86 -8.06 4.23
N ILE A 66 8.35 -7.63 5.39
CA ILE A 66 9.07 -7.75 6.67
C ILE A 66 8.16 -8.46 7.67
N GLY A 67 8.69 -9.44 8.38
CA GLY A 67 7.98 -10.10 9.46
C GLY A 67 8.77 -11.25 10.10
N PRO A 68 8.27 -11.86 11.18
CA PRO A 68 8.87 -13.05 11.75
C PRO A 68 8.91 -14.20 10.75
N ALA A 69 10.05 -14.89 10.64
CA ALA A 69 10.23 -15.99 9.69
C ALA A 69 9.16 -17.10 9.82
N LYS A 70 8.67 -17.35 11.04
CA LYS A 70 7.58 -18.31 11.30
C LYS A 70 6.29 -17.91 10.56
N ASP A 71 5.88 -16.66 10.69
CA ASP A 71 4.64 -16.16 10.11
C ASP A 71 4.78 -16.01 8.58
N MET A 72 5.93 -15.53 8.11
CA MET A 72 6.24 -15.47 6.67
C MET A 72 6.18 -16.84 6.00
N ARG A 73 6.70 -17.90 6.62
CA ARG A 73 6.64 -19.28 6.06
C ARG A 73 5.20 -19.76 5.85
N VAL A 74 4.30 -19.45 6.79
CA VAL A 74 2.88 -19.81 6.67
C VAL A 74 2.24 -19.05 5.51
N MET A 75 2.49 -17.73 5.44
CA MET A 75 1.97 -16.86 4.39
C MET A 75 2.48 -17.28 3.00
N PHE A 76 3.78 -17.50 2.83
CA PHE A 76 4.34 -17.95 1.54
C PHE A 76 3.83 -19.32 1.11
N LYS A 77 3.66 -20.27 2.03
CA LYS A 77 3.06 -21.57 1.72
C LYS A 77 1.65 -21.40 1.13
N LYS A 78 0.85 -20.52 1.74
CA LYS A 78 -0.51 -20.21 1.28
C LYS A 78 -0.53 -19.48 -0.05
N ALA A 79 0.38 -18.53 -0.25
CA ALA A 79 0.54 -17.85 -1.54
C ALA A 79 0.91 -18.84 -2.65
N TRP A 80 1.80 -19.79 -2.37
CA TRP A 80 2.18 -20.84 -3.31
C TRP A 80 1.03 -21.81 -3.63
N GLU A 81 0.29 -22.27 -2.62
CA GLU A 81 -0.92 -23.07 -2.82
C GLU A 81 -1.93 -22.33 -3.71
N LYS A 82 -2.14 -21.04 -3.46
CA LYS A 82 -3.05 -20.21 -4.23
C LYS A 82 -2.58 -20.03 -5.67
N ALA A 83 -1.32 -19.68 -5.87
CA ALA A 83 -0.74 -19.51 -7.21
C ALA A 83 -0.84 -20.80 -8.05
N GLN A 84 -0.65 -21.97 -7.44
CA GLN A 84 -0.82 -23.26 -8.12
C GLN A 84 -2.28 -23.65 -8.40
N SER A 85 -3.23 -23.17 -7.59
CA SER A 85 -4.66 -23.48 -7.77
C SER A 85 -5.32 -22.67 -8.87
N TRP A 86 -4.64 -21.65 -9.37
CA TRP A 86 -5.23 -20.71 -10.30
C TRP A 86 -5.37 -21.28 -11.70
N PRO A 87 -6.53 -21.06 -12.35
CA PRO A 87 -6.74 -21.51 -13.71
C PRO A 87 -5.89 -20.69 -14.68
N GLU A 88 -5.64 -21.25 -15.87
CA GLU A 88 -4.95 -20.52 -16.93
C GLU A 88 -5.70 -19.27 -17.41
N VAL A 89 -7.01 -19.23 -17.23
CA VAL A 89 -7.82 -18.04 -17.50
C VAL A 89 -8.85 -17.94 -16.39
N SER A 90 -8.90 -16.78 -15.73
CA SER A 90 -9.94 -16.47 -14.77
C SER A 90 -11.08 -15.71 -15.46
N GLU A 91 -12.30 -15.98 -15.06
CA GLU A 91 -13.49 -15.22 -15.51
C GLU A 91 -13.41 -13.73 -15.14
N TRP A 92 -12.62 -13.39 -14.12
CA TRP A 92 -12.41 -12.02 -13.66
C TRP A 92 -11.21 -11.34 -14.30
N ASP A 93 -10.47 -12.06 -15.15
CA ASP A 93 -9.38 -11.52 -15.95
C ASP A 93 -9.90 -10.77 -17.17
N ASN A 94 -9.22 -9.69 -17.55
CA ASN A 94 -9.59 -8.88 -18.71
C ASN A 94 -9.04 -9.47 -20.02
N GLY A 95 -8.41 -10.66 -19.98
CA GLY A 95 -8.00 -11.43 -21.14
C GLY A 95 -6.83 -10.86 -21.93
N SER A 96 -6.06 -9.94 -21.35
CA SER A 96 -5.01 -9.20 -22.07
C SER A 96 -3.75 -10.02 -22.44
N GLY A 97 -3.50 -11.16 -21.80
CA GLY A 97 -2.45 -12.14 -22.16
C GLY A 97 -0.96 -11.77 -22.08
N GLY A 98 -0.56 -10.51 -21.95
CA GLY A 98 0.82 -10.11 -21.57
C GLY A 98 1.41 -10.53 -20.19
N SER A 99 2.68 -10.24 -20.01
CA SER A 99 3.54 -10.82 -18.94
C SER A 99 3.22 -10.38 -17.51
N GLY A 100 2.26 -9.48 -17.32
CA GLY A 100 1.78 -9.03 -16.01
C GLY A 100 0.36 -9.48 -15.71
N PHE A 101 -0.25 -10.39 -16.48
CA PHE A 101 -1.66 -10.73 -16.26
C PHE A 101 -1.89 -11.70 -15.11
N MET A 102 -3.04 -11.43 -14.50
CA MET A 102 -3.62 -12.04 -13.33
C MET A 102 -3.55 -13.57 -13.44
N TYR A 103 -3.26 -14.23 -12.32
CA TYR A 103 -3.34 -15.69 -12.15
C TYR A 103 -2.16 -16.56 -12.64
N HIS A 104 -1.09 -15.99 -13.21
CA HIS A 104 0.07 -16.77 -13.73
C HIS A 104 1.39 -16.46 -13.04
N GLY A 105 1.66 -17.09 -11.89
CA GLY A 105 2.97 -17.02 -11.24
C GLY A 105 3.36 -15.65 -10.67
N SER A 106 2.46 -14.66 -10.70
CA SER A 106 2.67 -13.36 -10.07
C SER A 106 2.52 -13.48 -8.55
N ASP A 107 3.62 -13.30 -7.85
CA ASP A 107 3.68 -13.16 -6.39
C ASP A 107 2.82 -11.99 -5.92
N GLN A 108 2.93 -10.84 -6.59
CA GLN A 108 2.14 -9.63 -6.36
C GLN A 108 0.63 -9.95 -6.41
N ALA A 109 0.17 -10.68 -7.42
CA ALA A 109 -1.24 -11.07 -7.53
C ALA A 109 -1.66 -11.97 -6.37
N ALA A 110 -0.83 -12.95 -6.00
CA ALA A 110 -1.14 -13.93 -4.96
C ALA A 110 -1.30 -13.25 -3.60
N PHE A 111 -0.36 -12.37 -3.24
CA PHE A 111 -0.43 -11.60 -2.00
C PHE A 111 -1.59 -10.61 -2.01
N ALA A 112 -1.84 -9.90 -3.11
CA ALA A 112 -2.97 -8.99 -3.20
C ALA A 112 -4.30 -9.72 -2.99
N ALA A 113 -4.49 -10.89 -3.61
CA ALA A 113 -5.68 -11.70 -3.42
C ALA A 113 -5.82 -12.23 -1.98
N MET A 114 -4.73 -12.73 -1.38
CA MET A 114 -4.75 -13.18 0.02
C MET A 114 -5.09 -12.04 0.99
N PHE A 115 -4.53 -10.85 0.76
CA PHE A 115 -4.83 -9.68 1.59
C PHE A 115 -6.27 -9.23 1.41
N GLY A 116 -6.78 -9.21 0.18
CA GLY A 116 -8.17 -8.89 -0.10
C GLY A 116 -9.13 -9.83 0.63
N GLU A 117 -8.85 -11.14 0.62
CA GLU A 117 -9.63 -12.14 1.36
C GLU A 117 -9.55 -11.91 2.88
N GLN A 118 -8.35 -11.65 3.40
CA GLN A 118 -8.16 -11.31 4.81
C GLN A 118 -9.00 -10.09 5.20
N GLN A 119 -8.98 -9.01 4.41
CA GLN A 119 -9.75 -7.80 4.71
C GLN A 119 -11.27 -8.02 4.59
N TYR A 120 -11.72 -8.82 3.63
CA TYR A 120 -13.12 -9.23 3.52
C TYR A 120 -13.57 -9.95 4.79
N GLN A 121 -12.83 -10.97 5.23
CA GLN A 121 -13.16 -11.72 6.44
C GLN A 121 -13.05 -10.85 7.71
N ARG A 122 -12.10 -9.92 7.77
CA ARG A 122 -12.03 -8.92 8.85
C ARG A 122 -13.27 -8.03 8.92
N GLU A 123 -13.81 -7.61 7.78
CA GLU A 123 -15.06 -6.84 7.75
C GLU A 123 -16.28 -7.67 8.15
N VAL A 124 -16.35 -8.95 7.74
CA VAL A 124 -17.37 -9.89 8.22
C VAL A 124 -17.32 -10.00 9.75
N MET A 125 -16.13 -10.26 10.31
CA MET A 125 -15.91 -10.31 11.76
C MET A 125 -16.30 -9.01 12.44
N ARG A 126 -15.88 -7.86 11.90
CA ARG A 126 -16.19 -6.53 12.44
C ARG A 126 -17.71 -6.28 12.49
N ARG A 127 -18.46 -6.68 11.46
CA ARG A 127 -19.93 -6.57 11.44
C ARG A 127 -20.60 -7.50 12.43
N HIS A 128 -20.10 -8.72 12.58
CA HIS A 128 -20.62 -9.67 13.56
C HIS A 128 -20.51 -9.14 14.99
N HIS A 129 -19.44 -8.42 15.31
CA HIS A 129 -19.23 -7.79 16.63
C HIS A 129 -19.80 -6.38 16.77
N ALA A 130 -20.36 -5.79 15.71
CA ALA A 130 -20.97 -4.48 15.79
C ALA A 130 -22.31 -4.57 16.54
N SER A 131 -22.51 -3.74 17.56
CA SER A 131 -23.79 -3.67 18.25
C SER A 131 -24.88 -3.15 17.30
N THR A 132 -26.15 -3.45 17.59
CA THR A 132 -27.30 -2.95 16.81
C THR A 132 -27.32 -1.42 16.76
N TRP A 133 -26.82 -0.75 17.80
CA TRP A 133 -26.71 0.70 17.88
C TRP A 133 -25.59 1.26 17.00
N THR A 134 -24.37 0.70 17.03
CA THR A 134 -23.28 1.12 16.13
C THR A 134 -23.60 0.81 14.68
N SER A 135 -24.30 -0.30 14.40
CA SER A 135 -24.78 -0.66 13.06
C SER A 135 -25.82 0.34 12.52
N ARG A 136 -26.77 0.77 13.37
CA ARG A 136 -27.75 1.82 13.02
C ARG A 136 -27.10 3.18 12.82
N TYR A 137 -26.18 3.57 13.70
CA TYR A 137 -25.47 4.84 13.61
C TYR A 137 -24.63 4.93 12.33
N ARG A 138 -23.86 3.89 12.01
CA ARG A 138 -23.06 3.83 10.77
C ARG A 138 -23.93 3.91 9.50
N ARG A 139 -25.11 3.28 9.52
CA ARG A 139 -26.08 3.35 8.40
C ARG A 139 -26.68 4.75 8.24
N LEU A 140 -26.84 5.50 9.34
CA LEU A 140 -27.38 6.86 9.35
C LEU A 140 -26.32 7.92 9.02
N MET A 141 -25.05 7.68 9.35
CA MET A 141 -23.97 8.68 9.22
C MET A 141 -23.15 8.62 7.93
N LEU A 142 -23.46 7.75 6.94
CA LEU A 142 -22.61 7.62 5.72
C LEU A 142 -21.11 7.39 6.04
N GLU A 143 -20.78 6.92 7.26
CA GLU A 143 -19.41 6.74 7.78
C GLU A 143 -18.80 5.38 7.39
N SER A 144 -19.15 4.87 6.21
CA SER A 144 -18.21 3.95 5.55
C SER A 144 -17.40 4.87 4.65
N PRO A 145 -16.14 5.20 5.01
CA PRO A 145 -15.36 6.12 4.20
C PRO A 145 -15.35 5.54 2.80
N ALA A 146 -16.00 6.25 1.88
CA ALA A 146 -16.30 5.72 0.58
C ALA A 146 -14.95 5.47 -0.12
N ILE A 147 -14.65 4.20 -0.38
CA ILE A 147 -13.42 3.80 -1.03
C ILE A 147 -13.62 4.16 -2.51
N SER A 148 -12.94 5.20 -2.99
CA SER A 148 -12.91 5.48 -4.43
C SER A 148 -11.90 4.57 -5.11
N ILE A 149 -12.31 3.74 -6.07
CA ILE A 149 -11.41 2.97 -6.94
C ILE A 149 -11.58 3.46 -8.37
N GLU A 150 -10.53 4.09 -8.91
CA GLU A 150 -10.55 4.70 -10.24
C GLU A 150 -11.82 5.56 -10.47
N GLY A 151 -12.25 6.33 -9.44
CA GLY A 151 -13.44 7.19 -9.48
C GLY A 151 -14.76 6.52 -9.08
N THR A 152 -14.79 5.20 -8.89
CA THR A 152 -15.98 4.47 -8.44
C THR A 152 -16.04 4.41 -6.92
N GLN A 153 -17.09 4.96 -6.33
CA GLN A 153 -17.30 4.94 -4.87
C GLN A 153 -17.81 3.58 -4.38
N ILE A 154 -17.11 3.00 -3.42
CA ILE A 154 -17.49 1.76 -2.75
C ILE A 154 -17.92 2.11 -1.32
N GLY A 155 -19.24 2.05 -1.09
CA GLY A 155 -19.80 2.23 0.25
C GLY A 155 -19.75 0.96 1.11
N ASP A 156 -19.95 -0.21 0.50
CA ASP A 156 -19.95 -1.49 1.19
C ASP A 156 -18.99 -2.48 0.50
N ILE A 157 -17.86 -2.79 1.15
CA ILE A 157 -16.89 -3.76 0.61
C ILE A 157 -17.36 -5.22 0.64
N LEU A 158 -18.43 -5.55 1.37
CA LEU A 158 -19.03 -6.88 1.32
C LEU A 158 -20.07 -6.99 0.18
N ASN A 159 -20.55 -5.87 -0.33
CA ASN A 159 -21.53 -5.81 -1.41
C ASN A 159 -21.40 -4.50 -2.22
N PRO A 160 -20.31 -4.34 -3.01
CA PRO A 160 -20.09 -3.14 -3.80
C PRO A 160 -21.15 -3.00 -4.91
N PRO A 161 -21.45 -1.76 -5.35
CA PRO A 161 -22.57 -1.46 -6.25
C PRO A 161 -22.31 -1.79 -7.74
N PHE A 162 -21.33 -2.64 -8.04
CA PHE A 162 -20.91 -3.01 -9.40
C PHE A 162 -20.69 -4.52 -9.51
N THR A 163 -20.61 -5.05 -10.74
CA THR A 163 -20.27 -6.45 -10.99
C THR A 163 -18.85 -6.76 -10.51
N HIS A 164 -18.70 -7.71 -9.59
CA HIS A 164 -17.46 -7.98 -8.89
C HIS A 164 -17.26 -9.47 -8.60
N GLU A 165 -16.00 -9.85 -8.39
CA GLU A 165 -15.63 -11.18 -7.91
C GLU A 165 -16.25 -11.40 -6.54
N THR A 166 -17.08 -12.44 -6.39
CA THR A 166 -17.82 -12.66 -5.15
C THR A 166 -17.01 -13.48 -4.16
N MET A 167 -17.04 -13.10 -2.88
CA MET A 167 -16.58 -13.92 -1.76
C MET A 167 -17.74 -14.22 -0.81
N ARG A 168 -17.69 -15.37 -0.11
CA ARG A 168 -18.63 -15.68 0.97
C ARG A 168 -17.92 -15.60 2.33
N PRO A 169 -18.64 -15.24 3.41
CA PRO A 169 -18.16 -15.48 4.77
C PRO A 169 -17.72 -16.94 4.93
N LEU A 170 -16.54 -17.16 5.48
CA LEU A 170 -16.05 -18.51 5.78
C LEU A 170 -16.63 -18.99 7.10
N GLU A 171 -16.79 -20.31 7.25
CA GLU A 171 -17.16 -20.93 8.53
C GLU A 171 -16.12 -20.61 9.61
N ASP A 172 -14.84 -20.61 9.23
CA ASP A 172 -13.74 -20.11 10.07
C ASP A 172 -13.03 -18.93 9.37
N PRO A 173 -13.42 -17.67 9.66
CA PRO A 173 -12.78 -16.47 9.10
C PRO A 173 -11.27 -16.38 9.37
N ARG A 174 -10.79 -17.04 10.44
CA ARG A 174 -9.37 -17.06 10.82
C ARG A 174 -8.51 -17.84 9.82
N SER A 175 -9.11 -18.68 8.98
CA SER A 175 -8.39 -19.39 7.93
C SER A 175 -7.78 -18.45 6.87
N CYS A 176 -8.30 -17.23 6.75
CA CYS A 176 -7.76 -16.14 5.92
C CYS A 176 -6.97 -15.09 6.73
N GLU A 177 -6.73 -15.30 8.03
CA GLU A 177 -5.97 -14.36 8.87
C GLU A 177 -4.47 -14.71 8.82
N PHE A 178 -3.75 -14.04 7.94
CA PHE A 178 -2.33 -14.28 7.68
C PHE A 178 -1.40 -13.29 8.41
N GLY A 179 -1.96 -12.35 9.19
CA GLY A 179 -1.17 -11.32 9.84
C GLY A 179 -0.67 -10.22 8.89
N MET A 180 -1.22 -10.12 7.69
CA MET A 180 -0.76 -9.20 6.65
C MET A 180 -1.22 -7.77 6.95
N GLY A 181 -0.29 -6.83 6.84
CA GLY A 181 -0.51 -5.39 6.97
C GLY A 181 0.37 -4.60 6.01
N MET A 182 0.27 -3.28 6.10
CA MET A 182 0.77 -2.35 5.09
C MET A 182 1.59 -1.23 5.73
N ASP A 183 2.72 -0.90 5.11
CA ASP A 183 3.48 0.32 5.38
C ASP A 183 2.90 1.48 4.57
N TYR A 184 1.77 2.00 5.05
CA TYR A 184 1.05 3.07 4.36
C TYR A 184 1.85 4.37 4.28
N PHE A 185 2.73 4.68 5.22
CA PHE A 185 3.46 5.94 5.25
C PHE A 185 4.83 5.85 4.55
N SER A 186 5.20 4.67 4.04
CA SER A 186 6.51 4.40 3.44
C SER A 186 7.68 4.65 4.40
N ASP A 187 7.48 4.36 5.69
CA ASP A 187 8.49 4.55 6.74
C ASP A 187 9.57 3.46 6.71
N LEU A 188 9.26 2.27 6.19
CA LEU A 188 10.19 1.14 6.07
C LEU A 188 10.71 0.98 4.64
N GLY A 189 9.87 1.24 3.64
CA GLY A 189 10.25 1.11 2.24
C GLY A 189 9.39 1.99 1.34
N HIS A 190 10.06 2.74 0.46
CA HIS A 190 9.39 3.65 -0.45
C HIS A 190 9.15 3.00 -1.82
N GLN A 191 7.88 2.93 -2.21
CA GLN A 191 7.47 2.37 -3.51
C GLN A 191 7.54 3.45 -4.59
N THR A 192 8.53 3.37 -5.46
CA THR A 192 8.81 4.43 -6.47
C THR A 192 7.81 4.46 -7.63
N MET A 193 7.16 3.33 -7.93
CA MET A 193 6.20 3.23 -9.03
C MET A 193 4.92 4.03 -8.72
N ASN A 194 4.66 5.06 -9.54
CA ASN A 194 3.59 6.06 -9.37
C ASN A 194 3.78 7.04 -8.20
N SER A 195 4.91 6.97 -7.49
CA SER A 195 5.23 7.82 -6.34
C SER A 195 6.53 8.61 -6.54
N GLY A 196 7.06 8.67 -7.77
CA GLY A 196 8.31 9.39 -8.06
C GLY A 196 8.27 10.90 -7.72
N GLU A 197 7.08 11.48 -7.66
CA GLU A 197 6.88 12.88 -7.24
C GLU A 197 6.70 13.04 -5.73
N ASP A 198 6.49 11.95 -4.99
CA ASP A 198 6.40 11.96 -3.53
C ASP A 198 7.77 11.86 -2.85
N ALA A 199 8.86 11.97 -3.63
CA ALA A 199 10.20 11.76 -3.14
C ALA A 199 11.21 12.68 -3.80
N ALA A 200 12.27 13.00 -3.06
CA ALA A 200 13.37 13.83 -3.54
C ALA A 200 14.72 13.21 -3.18
N TRP A 201 15.72 13.65 -3.95
CA TRP A 201 17.12 13.43 -3.62
C TRP A 201 17.67 14.62 -2.83
N LEU A 202 18.09 14.35 -1.60
CA LEU A 202 18.64 15.34 -0.66
C LEU A 202 20.04 14.92 -0.21
N ARG A 203 20.85 15.88 0.22
CA ARG A 203 22.12 15.59 0.90
C ARG A 203 22.09 16.14 2.32
N TYR A 204 22.88 15.56 3.21
CA TYR A 204 22.98 16.07 4.59
C TYR A 204 23.63 17.47 4.63
N ASP A 205 24.51 17.79 3.67
CA ASP A 205 25.13 19.11 3.54
C ASP A 205 24.32 20.09 2.66
N ASP A 206 23.11 19.73 2.21
CA ASP A 206 22.25 20.68 1.48
C ASP A 206 21.78 21.81 2.43
N PRO A 207 21.96 23.08 2.07
CA PRO A 207 21.40 24.20 2.83
C PRO A 207 19.87 24.07 2.97
N ARG A 208 19.32 24.60 4.07
CA ARG A 208 17.87 24.55 4.33
C ARG A 208 17.06 25.16 3.19
N GLU A 209 17.56 26.21 2.54
CA GLU A 209 16.92 26.84 1.39
C GLU A 209 16.87 25.90 0.18
N VAL A 210 17.91 25.08 -0.02
CA VAL A 210 17.94 24.05 -1.08
C VAL A 210 16.91 22.97 -0.78
N PHE A 211 16.80 22.53 0.49
CA PHE A 211 15.73 21.62 0.91
C PHE A 211 14.36 22.22 0.59
N LEU A 212 14.08 23.42 1.09
CA LEU A 212 12.79 24.07 0.93
C LEU A 212 12.47 24.35 -0.55
N ASN A 213 13.46 24.68 -1.37
CA ASN A 213 13.24 24.85 -2.80
C ASN A 213 12.96 23.51 -3.49
N LYS A 214 13.62 22.42 -3.11
CA LYS A 214 13.34 21.09 -3.66
C LYS A 214 11.95 20.57 -3.26
N THR A 215 11.44 20.97 -2.10
CA THR A 215 10.07 20.63 -1.66
C THR A 215 9.01 21.59 -2.18
N ARG A 216 9.36 22.85 -2.52
CA ARG A 216 8.42 23.88 -3.00
C ARG A 216 8.39 24.09 -4.52
N GLN A 217 9.45 23.76 -5.26
CA GLN A 217 9.50 24.00 -6.71
C GLN A 217 8.82 22.88 -7.50
N GLY A 218 7.65 23.19 -8.06
CA GLY A 218 7.06 22.46 -9.20
C GLY A 218 6.45 21.09 -8.88
N ARG A 219 6.50 20.66 -7.62
CA ARG A 219 5.77 19.49 -7.11
C ARG A 219 4.76 20.04 -6.13
N ASN A 220 3.51 20.09 -6.60
CA ASN A 220 2.22 20.19 -5.89
C ASN A 220 2.24 20.84 -4.50
N ASP A 221 1.36 21.82 -4.23
CA ASP A 221 0.93 22.50 -2.98
C ASP A 221 1.20 21.90 -1.57
N PHE A 222 2.25 21.10 -1.36
CA PHE A 222 2.57 20.37 -0.16
C PHE A 222 3.65 21.13 0.57
N ASP A 223 3.27 21.69 1.72
CA ASP A 223 4.23 22.18 2.68
C ASP A 223 4.83 20.97 3.39
N CYS A 224 5.67 20.21 2.68
CA CYS A 224 6.49 19.15 3.26
C CYS A 224 7.33 19.79 4.36
N GLN A 225 6.87 19.60 5.61
CA GLN A 225 7.53 20.21 6.75
C GLN A 225 8.93 19.62 6.84
N TYR A 226 9.94 20.49 6.80
CA TYR A 226 11.32 20.09 7.07
C TYR A 226 11.40 19.40 8.42
N ARG A 227 11.56 18.06 8.43
CA ARG A 227 11.53 17.22 9.65
C ARG A 227 12.82 17.28 10.49
N GLY A 228 13.56 18.39 10.43
CA GLY A 228 14.69 18.68 11.33
C GLY A 228 16.06 18.65 10.66
N ASP A 229 17.11 18.91 11.45
CA ASP A 229 18.51 18.88 10.98
C ASP A 229 18.87 17.48 10.48
N PHE A 230 18.86 17.30 9.15
CA PHE A 230 19.43 16.13 8.50
C PHE A 230 20.92 16.03 8.90
N LYS A 231 21.25 15.10 9.80
CA LYS A 231 22.63 14.80 10.20
C LYS A 231 22.94 13.36 9.87
N VAL A 232 24.18 13.12 9.41
CA VAL A 232 24.70 11.77 9.22
C VAL A 232 24.58 11.00 10.55
N PRO A 233 23.92 9.83 10.55
CA PRO A 233 23.79 8.98 11.73
C PRO A 233 25.15 8.66 12.37
N ALA A 234 25.20 8.57 13.69
CA ALA A 234 26.46 8.42 14.42
C ALA A 234 27.17 7.08 14.13
N ASP A 235 26.40 6.03 13.85
CA ASP A 235 26.88 4.72 13.44
C ASP A 235 27.52 4.74 12.05
N MET A 236 26.99 5.50 11.09
CA MET A 236 27.64 5.66 9.79
C MET A 236 29.03 6.29 9.90
N LYS A 237 29.23 7.20 10.87
CA LYS A 237 30.53 7.83 11.14
C LYS A 237 31.58 6.88 11.72
N LEU A 238 31.20 5.68 12.14
CA LEU A 238 32.13 4.65 12.60
C LEU A 238 32.88 3.96 11.45
N TYR A 239 32.38 4.10 10.21
CA TYR A 239 32.95 3.46 9.03
C TYR A 239 33.86 4.43 8.26
N ASP A 240 35.01 3.92 7.78
CA ASP A 240 35.92 4.71 6.94
C ASP A 240 35.28 4.96 5.57
N GLU A 241 34.90 6.20 5.30
CA GLU A 241 34.29 6.68 4.06
C GLU A 241 35.07 6.24 2.81
N ARG A 242 36.40 6.15 2.91
CA ARG A 242 37.28 5.74 1.80
C ARG A 242 37.04 4.30 1.32
N GLN A 243 36.38 3.48 2.12
CA GLN A 243 36.03 2.10 1.76
C GLN A 243 34.76 2.02 0.92
N PHE A 244 33.84 3.00 1.06
CA PHE A 244 32.50 2.93 0.50
C PHE A 244 32.22 4.02 -0.55
N LEU A 245 32.94 5.15 -0.47
CA LEU A 245 32.68 6.33 -1.29
C LEU A 245 33.83 6.60 -2.27
N PRO A 246 33.54 7.23 -3.42
CA PRO A 246 34.58 7.73 -4.33
C PRO A 246 35.58 8.64 -3.61
N ARG A 247 36.83 8.69 -4.10
CA ARG A 247 37.85 9.60 -3.57
C ARG A 247 37.30 11.04 -3.56
N ASN A 248 37.42 11.72 -2.42
CA ASN A 248 36.95 13.08 -2.15
C ASN A 248 35.43 13.25 -1.92
N ARG A 249 34.72 12.21 -1.49
CA ARG A 249 33.36 12.35 -0.95
C ARG A 249 33.28 11.94 0.51
N THR A 250 32.44 12.65 1.26
CA THR A 250 32.08 12.31 2.64
C THR A 250 30.65 11.79 2.73
N TRP A 251 30.28 11.22 3.88
CA TRP A 251 28.91 10.76 4.12
C TRP A 251 27.89 11.90 3.97
N GLU A 252 28.26 13.14 4.31
CA GLU A 252 27.38 14.29 4.21
C GLU A 252 26.98 14.60 2.76
N GLN A 253 27.83 14.25 1.80
CA GLN A 253 27.68 14.55 0.37
C GLN A 253 26.98 13.44 -0.41
N VAL A 254 26.52 12.39 0.27
CA VAL A 254 25.77 11.30 -0.34
C VAL A 254 24.35 11.74 -0.64
N ASN A 255 23.89 11.51 -1.87
CA ASN A 255 22.49 11.73 -2.22
C ASN A 255 21.62 10.64 -1.57
N LEU A 256 20.67 11.09 -0.76
CA LEU A 256 19.67 10.28 -0.08
C LEU A 256 18.35 10.42 -0.81
N TYR A 257 17.74 9.30 -1.16
CA TYR A 257 16.37 9.28 -1.64
C TYR A 257 15.43 9.22 -0.43
N THR A 258 14.56 10.22 -0.28
CA THR A 258 13.58 10.27 0.82
C THR A 258 12.21 10.61 0.29
N ASN A 259 11.18 10.12 0.97
CA ASN A 259 9.83 10.66 0.82
C ASN A 259 9.79 12.12 1.27
N LEU A 260 8.94 12.89 0.61
CA LEU A 260 8.63 14.28 0.91
C LEU A 260 7.38 14.40 1.79
#